data_AF-A0A8J4Q1X3-F1
#
_entry.id   AF-A0A8J4Q1X3-F1
#
_cell.length_a   1.000
_cell.length_b   1.000
_cell.length_c   1.000
_cell.angle_alpha   90.00
_cell.angle_beta   90.00
_cell.angle_gamma   90.00
#
_symmetry.space_group_name_H-M   'P 1'
#
loop_
_entity.id
_entity.type
_entity.pdbx_description
1 polymer ?
#
loop_
_entity_poly.entity_id
_entity_poly.type
_entity_poly.pdbx_seq_one_letter_code
_entity_poly.pdbx_strand_id
1 'polypeptide(L)'
;MTTMKKHIQIILSSTRAARIGDQIVDYVKKVMEPMCPSTFTFEIVDLKDWDLPLGMPYEASIPKFKQYTQPHTFAWSEKISQGDGFVFVLPQYNGSYPATVKNAIDYLYQE
;
A
#
# COMPACT_ATOMS: atom_id res chain seq x y z
N MET A 1 -26.05 -2.66 17.41
CA MET A 1 -25.38 -2.42 16.11
C MET A 1 -23.89 -2.51 16.38
N THR A 2 -23.20 -3.52 15.86
CA THR A 2 -21.76 -3.69 16.00
C THR A 2 -21.08 -2.58 15.21
N THR A 3 -20.32 -1.70 15.87
CA THR A 3 -19.55 -0.66 15.19
C THR A 3 -18.50 -1.35 14.33
N MET A 4 -18.63 -1.30 13.00
CA MET A 4 -17.65 -1.92 12.11
C MET A 4 -16.29 -1.26 12.33
N LYS A 5 -15.28 -2.08 12.61
CA LYS A 5 -13.91 -1.64 12.76
C LYS A 5 -13.38 -1.20 11.39
N LYS A 6 -12.74 -0.03 11.31
CA LYS A 6 -12.12 0.51 10.11
C LYS A 6 -10.64 0.15 10.07
N HIS A 7 -10.21 -0.52 9.01
CA HIS A 7 -8.84 -0.94 8.82
C HIS A 7 -8.08 0.03 7.91
N ILE A 8 -7.07 0.71 8.46
CA ILE A 8 -6.27 1.69 7.73
C ILE A 8 -4.90 1.09 7.46
N GLN A 9 -4.52 1.04 6.19
CA GLN A 9 -3.19 0.59 5.77
C GLN A 9 -2.28 1.81 5.53
N ILE A 10 -1.17 1.86 6.26
CA ILE A 10 -0.14 2.88 6.14
C ILE A 10 0.94 2.33 5.20
N ILE A 11 0.99 2.85 3.99
CA ILE A 11 1.85 2.35 2.91
C ILE A 11 3.22 3.02 2.99
N LEU A 12 4.25 2.26 3.37
CA LEU A 12 5.64 2.68 3.28
C LEU A 12 6.14 2.44 1.85
N SER A 13 6.40 3.53 1.12
CA SER A 13 6.61 3.44 -0.34
C SER A 13 8.05 3.45 -0.83
N SER A 14 9.00 3.78 0.05
CA SER A 14 10.43 3.74 -0.27
C SER A 14 10.94 2.30 -0.27
N THR A 15 11.35 1.71 -1.40
CA THR A 15 11.90 0.34 -1.42
C THR A 15 13.43 0.26 -1.27
N ARG A 16 14.11 1.40 -1.10
CA ARG A 16 15.58 1.47 -0.93
C ARG A 16 16.04 0.69 0.31
N ALA A 17 17.18 0.00 0.19
CA ALA A 17 17.77 -0.75 1.30
C ALA A 17 18.13 0.15 2.49
N ALA A 18 18.72 1.31 2.23
CA ALA A 18 18.93 2.36 3.22
C ALA A 18 17.89 3.46 3.02
N ARG A 19 16.96 3.59 3.97
CA ARG A 19 15.87 4.57 3.98
C ARG A 19 15.57 5.00 5.41
N ILE A 20 15.10 6.23 5.58
CA ILE A 20 14.56 6.72 6.87
C ILE A 20 13.07 6.38 7.03
N GLY A 21 12.47 5.75 6.01
CA GLY A 21 11.04 5.54 5.93
C GLY A 21 10.50 4.64 7.05
N ASP A 22 11.33 3.73 7.56
CA ASP A 22 10.98 2.83 8.67
C ASP A 22 10.66 3.64 9.94
N GLN A 23 11.51 4.60 10.32
CA GLN A 23 11.26 5.45 11.50
C GLN A 23 10.07 6.40 11.28
N ILE A 24 9.88 6.90 10.06
CA ILE A 24 8.79 7.83 9.74
C ILE A 24 7.44 7.12 9.76
N VAL A 25 7.34 5.90 9.22
CA VAL A 25 6.06 5.15 9.20
C VAL A 25 5.63 4.75 10.61
N ASP A 26 6.58 4.35 11.46
CA ASP A 26 6.33 4.07 12.88
C ASP A 26 5.86 5.32 13.63
N TYR A 27 6.50 6.47 13.36
CA TYR A 27 6.09 7.74 13.94
C TYR A 27 4.66 8.13 13.52
N VAL A 28 4.32 8.00 12.23
CA VAL A 28 2.97 8.27 11.72
C VAL A 28 1.94 7.40 12.44
N LYS A 29 2.18 6.08 12.52
CA LYS A 29 1.27 5.16 13.23
C LYS A 29 1.11 5.55 14.70
N LYS A 30 2.23 5.83 15.40
CA LYS A 30 2.25 6.25 16.81
C LYS A 30 1.44 7.53 17.08
N VAL A 31 1.44 8.47 16.15
CA VAL A 31 0.66 9.71 16.26
C VAL A 31 -0.82 9.46 15.97
N MET A 32 -1.13 8.66 14.95
CA MET A 32 -2.52 8.41 14.53
C MET A 32 -3.31 7.56 15.52
N GLU A 33 -2.71 6.48 16.05
CA GLU A 33 -3.37 5.52 16.94
C GLU A 33 -4.12 6.17 18.11
N PRO A 34 -3.53 7.07 18.93
CA PRO A 34 -4.23 7.70 20.05
C PRO A 34 -5.23 8.78 19.62
N MET A 35 -5.14 9.31 18.39
CA MET A 35 -6.04 10.35 17.89
C MET A 35 -7.34 9.78 17.31
N CYS A 36 -7.35 8.50 16.97
CA CYS A 36 -8.51 7.84 16.36
C CYS A 36 -9.35 7.07 17.40
N PRO A 37 -10.67 6.94 17.18
CA PRO A 37 -11.50 6.05 17.99
C PRO A 37 -10.98 4.60 17.95
N SER A 38 -11.26 3.83 19.01
CA SER A 38 -10.88 2.40 19.10
C SER A 38 -11.50 1.51 18.02
N THR A 39 -12.45 2.04 17.26
CA THR A 39 -12.99 1.42 16.05
C THR A 39 -12.03 1.48 14.87
N PHE A 40 -10.89 2.14 14.95
CA PHE A 40 -9.86 2.14 13.90
C PHE A 40 -8.73 1.16 14.23
N THR A 41 -8.14 0.56 13.19
CA THR A 41 -6.92 -0.25 13.27
C THR A 41 -5.94 0.20 12.22
N PHE A 42 -4.64 0.01 12.52
CA PHE A 42 -3.56 0.48 11.66
C PHE A 42 -2.58 -0.65 11.38
N GLU A 43 -2.38 -0.93 10.11
CA GLU A 43 -1.37 -1.84 9.60
C GLU A 43 -0.34 -1.07 8.79
N ILE A 44 0.94 -1.42 8.95
CA ILE A 44 1.99 -0.91 8.07
C ILE A 44 2.15 -1.91 6.93
N VAL A 45 2.07 -1.44 5.69
CA VAL A 45 2.32 -2.22 4.48
C VAL A 45 3.54 -1.66 3.80
N ASP A 46 4.65 -2.38 3.85
CA ASP A 46 5.91 -1.97 3.23
C ASP A 46 6.01 -2.49 1.81
N LEU A 47 6.03 -1.60 0.82
CA LEU A 47 6.16 -1.98 -0.59
C LEU A 47 7.42 -2.79 -0.91
N LYS A 48 8.46 -2.75 -0.07
CA LYS A 48 9.68 -3.54 -0.24
C LYS A 48 9.44 -5.04 -0.03
N ASP A 49 8.44 -5.41 0.75
CA ASP A 49 8.09 -6.80 1.02
C ASP A 49 7.23 -7.44 -0.08
N TRP A 50 6.79 -6.62 -1.05
CA TRP A 50 5.96 -7.06 -2.17
C TRP A 50 6.80 -7.16 -3.43
N ASP A 51 6.75 -8.34 -4.06
CA ASP A 51 7.34 -8.55 -5.39
C ASP A 51 6.44 -7.89 -6.45
N LEU A 52 6.65 -6.59 -6.67
CA LEU A 52 5.98 -5.80 -7.69
C LEU A 52 7.01 -5.32 -8.72
N PRO A 53 7.39 -6.18 -9.70
CA PRO A 53 8.34 -5.81 -10.73
C PRO A 53 7.93 -4.51 -11.43
N LEU A 54 8.93 -3.64 -11.67
CA LEU A 54 8.77 -2.45 -12.49
C LEU A 54 8.84 -2.85 -13.97
N GLY A 55 7.93 -2.29 -14.78
CA GLY A 55 7.64 -2.80 -16.12
C GLY A 55 6.27 -3.45 -16.11
N MET A 56 5.52 -3.31 -17.20
CA MET A 56 4.09 -3.67 -17.27
C MET A 56 3.77 -4.98 -16.54
N PRO A 57 2.67 -5.05 -15.78
CA PRO A 57 2.27 -6.29 -15.13
C PRO A 57 2.26 -7.41 -16.17
N TYR A 58 2.80 -8.59 -15.84
CA TYR A 58 2.79 -9.79 -16.69
C TYR A 58 1.36 -10.36 -16.88
N GLU A 59 0.35 -9.52 -16.73
CA GLU A 59 -1.06 -9.82 -16.85
C GLU A 59 -1.51 -9.48 -18.26
N ALA A 60 -2.10 -10.48 -18.93
CA ALA A 60 -2.69 -10.28 -20.26
C ALA A 60 -3.97 -9.40 -20.21
N SER A 61 -4.64 -9.38 -19.06
CA SER A 61 -5.83 -8.59 -18.80
C SER A 61 -5.49 -7.30 -18.06
N ILE A 62 -6.24 -6.24 -18.34
CA ILE A 62 -6.19 -5.02 -17.51
C ILE A 62 -6.70 -5.32 -16.09
N PRO A 63 -6.14 -4.67 -15.05
CA PRO A 63 -6.48 -4.94 -13.64
C PRO A 63 -7.95 -4.78 -13.28
N LYS A 64 -8.69 -3.95 -14.02
CA LYS A 64 -10.13 -3.69 -13.85
C LYS A 64 -10.96 -4.97 -13.76
N PHE A 65 -10.60 -6.00 -14.53
CA PHE A 65 -11.35 -7.25 -14.57
C PHE A 65 -10.99 -8.23 -13.45
N LYS A 66 -9.95 -7.92 -12.63
CA LYS A 66 -9.40 -8.81 -11.60
C LYS A 66 -9.05 -10.21 -12.10
N GLN A 67 -8.78 -10.36 -13.40
CA GLN A 67 -8.38 -11.61 -14.04
C GLN A 67 -6.87 -11.79 -13.91
N TYR A 68 -6.39 -11.79 -12.67
CA TYR A 68 -4.97 -11.92 -12.37
C TYR A 68 -4.53 -13.37 -12.55
N THR A 69 -3.43 -13.56 -13.26
CA THR A 69 -2.80 -14.85 -13.54
C THR A 69 -1.49 -15.01 -12.76
N GLN A 70 -0.90 -13.91 -12.31
CA GLN A 70 0.34 -13.93 -11.56
C GLN A 70 0.06 -13.97 -10.04
N PRO A 71 0.72 -14.88 -9.29
CA PRO A 71 0.54 -15.00 -7.85
C PRO A 71 0.80 -13.69 -7.08
N HIS A 72 1.82 -12.92 -7.48
CA HIS A 72 2.17 -11.66 -6.81
C HIS A 72 1.10 -10.58 -7.01
N THR A 73 0.52 -10.48 -8.21
CA THR A 73 -0.56 -9.52 -8.50
C THR A 73 -1.80 -9.84 -7.67
N PHE A 74 -2.19 -11.13 -7.63
CA PHE A 74 -3.34 -11.56 -6.83
C PHE A 74 -3.12 -11.27 -5.35
N ALA A 75 -1.96 -11.64 -4.80
CA ALA A 75 -1.62 -11.41 -3.40
C ALA A 75 -1.63 -9.92 -3.04
N TRP A 76 -1.11 -9.06 -3.93
CA TRP A 76 -1.14 -7.61 -3.73
C TRP A 76 -2.56 -7.05 -3.73
N SER A 77 -3.40 -7.50 -4.67
CA SER A 77 -4.81 -7.11 -4.75
C SER A 77 -5.60 -7.53 -3.52
N GLU A 78 -5.42 -8.79 -3.08
CA GLU A 78 -6.02 -9.31 -1.86
C GLU A 78 -5.57 -8.49 -0.65
N LYS A 79 -4.28 -8.17 -0.53
CA LYS A 79 -3.77 -7.37 0.58
C LYS A 79 -4.41 -6.00 0.67
N ILE A 80 -4.41 -5.25 -0.41
CA ILE A 80 -4.93 -3.89 -0.42
C ILE A 80 -6.45 -3.89 -0.22
N SER A 81 -7.16 -4.92 -0.68
CA SER A 81 -8.61 -5.06 -0.46
C SER A 81 -9.02 -5.22 1.01
N GLN A 82 -8.07 -5.55 1.91
CA GLN A 82 -8.33 -5.65 3.35
C GLN A 82 -8.48 -4.27 4.02
N GLY A 83 -7.97 -3.20 3.40
CA GLY A 83 -8.05 -1.84 3.92
C GLY A 83 -9.37 -1.14 3.58
N ASP A 84 -9.97 -0.48 4.56
CA ASP A 84 -11.04 0.52 4.37
C ASP A 84 -10.49 1.89 3.94
N GLY A 85 -9.18 2.12 4.09
CA GLY A 85 -8.52 3.38 3.76
C GLY A 85 -7.00 3.28 3.81
N PHE A 86 -6.33 4.27 3.22
CA PHE A 86 -4.88 4.25 3.00
C PHE A 86 -4.23 5.57 3.41
N VAL A 87 -3.04 5.48 4.00
CA VAL A 87 -2.13 6.62 4.24
C VAL A 87 -0.80 6.32 3.58
N PHE A 88 -0.37 7.15 2.64
CA PHE A 88 0.92 6.96 1.98
C PHE A 88 2.02 7.73 2.70
N VAL A 89 3.07 7.03 3.10
CA VAL A 89 4.34 7.63 3.54
C VAL A 89 5.28 7.67 2.33
N LEU A 90 5.38 8.85 1.73
CA LEU A 90 6.07 9.10 0.48
C LEU A 90 7.44 9.75 0.72
N PRO A 91 8.56 9.14 0.30
CA PRO A 91 9.79 9.89 0.12
C PRO A 91 9.68 10.75 -1.14
N GLN A 92 10.47 11.81 -1.22
CA GLN A 92 10.56 12.62 -2.43
C GLN A 92 11.75 12.17 -3.28
N TYR A 93 11.51 11.70 -4.51
CA TYR A 93 12.54 11.41 -5.50
C TYR A 93 12.36 12.34 -6.71
N ASN A 94 13.40 13.11 -7.04
CA ASN A 94 13.43 14.02 -8.20
C ASN A 94 12.22 14.99 -8.26
N GLY A 95 11.77 15.49 -7.11
CA GLY A 95 10.64 16.42 -7.04
C GLY A 95 9.26 15.77 -7.02
N SER A 96 9.16 14.44 -7.07
CA SER A 96 7.89 13.70 -7.08
C SER A 96 7.90 12.52 -6.10
N TYR A 97 6.84 11.72 -6.11
CA TYR A 97 6.78 10.42 -5.44
C TYR A 97 7.55 9.36 -6.26
N PRO A 98 7.99 8.25 -5.63
CA PRO A 98 8.74 7.21 -6.32
C PRO A 98 7.91 6.43 -7.34
N ALA A 99 8.56 5.92 -8.39
CA ALA A 99 7.92 5.07 -9.39
C ALA A 99 7.22 3.83 -8.79
N THR A 100 7.72 3.31 -7.66
CA THR A 100 7.12 2.18 -6.93
C THR A 100 5.69 2.45 -6.48
N VAL A 101 5.36 3.70 -6.16
CA VAL A 101 3.98 4.09 -5.79
C VAL A 101 3.05 3.96 -6.98
N LYS A 102 3.45 4.53 -8.14
CA LYS A 102 2.65 4.44 -9.37
C LYS A 102 2.47 2.98 -9.78
N ASN A 103 3.55 2.20 -9.72
CA ASN A 103 3.51 0.78 -10.02
C ASN A 103 2.48 0.07 -9.13
N ALA A 104 2.60 0.20 -7.81
CA ALA A 104 1.69 -0.45 -6.86
C ALA A 104 0.21 -0.09 -7.08
N ILE A 105 -0.08 1.16 -7.49
CA ILE A 105 -1.43 1.59 -7.85
C ILE A 105 -1.88 0.98 -9.19
N ASP A 106 -1.00 0.94 -10.19
CA ASP A 106 -1.31 0.42 -11.51
C ASP A 106 -1.65 -1.06 -11.51
N TYR A 107 -1.08 -1.87 -10.60
CA TYR A 107 -1.49 -3.28 -10.43
C TYR A 107 -2.96 -3.43 -9.97
N LEU A 108 -3.59 -2.38 -9.44
CA LEU A 108 -4.89 -2.43 -8.76
C LEU A 108 -6.00 -1.66 -9.45
N TYR A 109 -5.70 -1.01 -10.57
CA TYR A 109 -6.58 -0.05 -11.21
C TYR A 109 -7.93 -0.67 -11.63
N GLN A 110 -9.01 -0.26 -10.95
CA GLN A 110 -10.40 -0.61 -11.27
C GLN A 110 -11.10 0.67 -11.76
N GLU A 111 -11.26 0.83 -13.08
CA GLU A 111 -12.14 1.88 -13.65
C GLU A 111 -13.61 1.58 -13.44
#